data_AF-A0A838G8V9-F1
#
_entry.id   AF-A0A838G8V9-F1
#
_cell.length_a   1.000
_cell.length_b   1.000
_cell.length_c   1.000
_cell.angle_alpha   90.00
_cell.angle_beta   90.00
_cell.angle_gamma   90.00
#
_symmetry.space_group_name_H-M   'P 1'
#
loop_
_entity.id
_entity.type
_entity.pdbx_description
1 polymer ?
#
loop_
_entity_poly.entity_id
_entity_poly.type
_entity_poly.pdbx_seq_one_letter_code
_entity_poly.pdbx_strand_id
1 'polypeptide(L)' 'PAVLGQVADVLSEATLLVPDDAPVAAGGRRGQHTDHLTELLADMQGLARTHPGVSW' A
#
# COMPACT_ATOMS: atom_id res chain seq x y z
N PRO A 1 10.66 1.64 16.40
CA PRO A 1 9.65 2.69 16.73
C PRO A 1 8.39 2.02 17.29
N ALA A 2 7.55 2.75 18.04
CA ALA A 2 6.40 2.19 18.77
C ALA A 2 5.50 1.24 17.95
N VAL A 3 5.30 1.55 16.66
CA VAL A 3 4.50 0.72 15.73
C VAL A 3 5.05 -0.72 15.58
N LEU A 4 6.37 -0.90 15.49
CA LEU A 4 6.94 -2.25 15.34
C LEU A 4 6.75 -3.10 16.60
N GLY A 5 6.83 -2.49 17.79
CA GLY A 5 6.54 -3.19 19.04
C GLY A 5 5.08 -3.63 19.10
N GLN A 6 4.16 -2.72 18.76
CA GLN A 6 2.72 -3.04 18.72
C GLN A 6 2.40 -4.16 17.72
N VAL A 7 3.03 -4.18 16.54
CA VAL A 7 2.84 -5.26 15.56
C VAL A 7 3.36 -6.59 16.09
N ALA A 8 4.51 -6.60 16.78
CA ALA A 8 5.05 -7.80 17.40
C ALA A 8 4.13 -8.35 18.49
N ASP A 9 3.56 -7.47 19.33
CA ASP A 9 2.60 -7.87 20.38
C ASP A 9 1.36 -8.53 19.77
N VAL A 10 0.78 -7.94 18.71
CA VAL A 10 -0.38 -8.48 18.01
C VAL A 10 -0.07 -9.84 17.36
N LEU A 11 1.12 -10.01 16.76
CA LEU A 11 1.52 -11.29 16.17
C LEU A 11 1.69 -12.36 17.25
N SER A 12 2.28 -12.01 18.39
CA SER A 12 2.42 -12.91 19.54
C SER A 12 1.06 -13.34 20.10
N GLU A 13 0.11 -12.41 20.25
CA GLU A 13 -1.28 -12.72 20.67
C GLU A 13 -1.96 -13.69 19.70
N ALA A 14 -1.72 -13.51 18.39
CA ALA A 14 -2.23 -14.38 17.34
C ALA A 14 -1.47 -15.73 17.22
N THR A 15 -0.52 -16.03 18.10
CA THR A 15 0.35 -17.22 18.04
C THR A 15 1.20 -17.32 16.76
N LEU A 16 1.53 -16.17 16.16
CA LEU A 16 2.32 -16.06 14.94
C LEU A 16 3.75 -15.58 15.23
N LEU A 17 4.68 -15.95 14.33
CA LEU A 17 6.07 -15.50 14.38
C LEU A 17 6.26 -14.24 13.53
N VAL A 18 7.17 -13.37 13.97
CA VAL A 18 7.65 -12.25 13.16
C VAL A 18 8.60 -12.80 12.08
N PRO A 19 8.37 -12.53 10.78
CA PRO A 19 9.29 -12.94 9.73
C PRO A 19 10.63 -12.19 9.81
N ASP A 20 11.74 -12.91 9.66
CA ASP A 20 13.11 -12.33 9.73
C ASP A 20 13.47 -11.48 8.49
N ASP A 21 12.95 -11.86 7.31
CA ASP A 21 13.35 -11.31 6.00
C ASP A 21 12.17 -10.63 5.27
N ALA A 22 11.47 -9.70 5.92
CA ALA A 22 10.47 -8.91 5.21
C ALA A 22 11.17 -7.90 4.27
N PRO A 23 11.05 -8.02 2.93
CA PRO A 23 11.60 -7.02 2.04
C PRO A 23 10.94 -5.67 2.33
N VAL A 24 11.77 -4.66 2.59
CA VAL A 24 11.27 -3.30 2.80
C VAL A 24 10.80 -2.75 1.45
N ALA A 25 9.49 -2.78 1.22
CA ALA A 25 8.89 -2.06 0.12
C ALA A 25 9.12 -0.54 0.34
N ALA A 26 10.03 0.03 -0.43
CA ALA A 26 10.40 1.44 -0.38
C ALA A 26 10.23 2.08 -1.76
N GLY A 27 10.20 3.42 -1.80
CA GLY A 27 10.15 4.17 -3.06
C GLY A 27 8.79 4.75 -3.43
N GLY A 28 7.68 4.28 -2.84
CA GLY A 28 6.35 4.81 -3.14
C GLY A 28 6.21 6.33 -2.92
N ARG A 29 6.83 6.88 -1.86
CA ARG A 29 6.86 8.34 -1.63
C ARG A 29 7.69 9.13 -2.67
N ARG A 30 8.46 8.45 -3.51
CA ARG A 30 9.23 9.01 -4.62
C ARG A 30 8.61 8.67 -5.99
N GLY A 31 7.37 8.17 -6.02
CA GLY A 31 6.70 7.77 -7.25
C GLY A 31 7.15 6.43 -7.84
N GLN A 32 7.92 5.62 -7.08
CA GLN A 32 8.34 4.28 -7.52
C GLN A 32 7.33 3.26 -6.98
N HIS A 33 6.37 2.88 -7.81
CA HIS A 33 5.30 1.96 -7.45
C HIS A 33 5.42 0.65 -8.22
N THR A 34 4.86 -0.42 -7.66
CA THR A 34 4.62 -1.67 -8.38
C THR A 34 3.49 -1.49 -9.39
N ASP A 35 3.35 -2.41 -10.34
CA ASP A 35 2.30 -2.39 -11.37
C ASP A 35 0.88 -2.33 -10.80
N HIS A 36 0.68 -2.83 -9.57
CA HIS A 36 -0.60 -2.71 -8.86
C HIS A 36 -1.16 -1.30 -8.79
N LEU A 37 -0.31 -0.26 -8.64
CA LEU A 37 -0.84 1.11 -8.61
C LEU A 37 -1.31 1.56 -10.00
N THR A 38 -0.65 1.11 -11.07
CA THR A 38 -1.04 1.43 -12.44
C THR A 38 -2.45 0.91 -12.74
N GLU A 39 -2.70 -0.36 -12.41
CA GLU A 39 -4.03 -0.99 -12.56
C GLU A 39 -5.09 -0.25 -11.74
N LEU A 40 -4.80 0.00 -10.45
CA LEU A 40 -5.73 0.69 -9.55
C LEU A 40 -6.11 2.09 -10.07
N LEU A 41 -5.14 2.86 -10.59
CA LEU A 41 -5.40 4.19 -11.13
C LEU A 41 -6.16 4.14 -12.46
N ALA A 42 -6.00 3.09 -13.27
CA ALA A 42 -6.81 2.92 -14.47
C ALA A 42 -8.30 2.78 -14.11
N ASP A 43 -8.61 1.98 -13.09
CA ASP A 43 -9.99 1.79 -12.62
C ASP A 43 -10.52 3.06 -11.94
N MET A 44 -9.79 3.60 -10.97
CA MET A 44 -10.24 4.74 -10.17
C MET A 44 -10.38 6.03 -10.98
N GLN A 45 -9.52 6.23 -11.99
CA GLN A 45 -9.43 7.50 -12.71
C GLN A 45 -9.89 7.39 -14.16
N GLY A 46 -10.24 6.20 -14.66
CA GLY A 46 -10.66 5.98 -16.04
C GLY A 46 -11.78 6.93 -16.46
N LEU A 47 -12.91 6.91 -15.75
CA LEU A 47 -14.07 7.76 -16.07
C LEU A 47 -13.73 9.26 -16.06
N ALA A 48 -13.01 9.71 -15.02
CA ALA A 48 -12.63 11.10 -14.84
C ALA A 48 -11.63 11.58 -15.90
N ARG A 49 -10.71 10.72 -16.34
CA ARG A 49 -9.75 11.02 -17.42
C ARG A 49 -10.42 11.03 -18.80
N THR A 50 -11.43 10.19 -19.02
CA THR A 50 -12.22 10.20 -20.26
C THR A 50 -13.11 11.44 -20.39
N HIS A 51 -13.60 11.99 -19.27
CA HIS A 51 -14.52 13.14 -19.26
C HIS A 51 -13.96 14.28 -18.39
N PRO A 52 -12.90 14.98 -18.83
CA PRO A 52 -12.27 16.03 -18.04
C PRO A 52 -13.19 17.26 -17.86
N GLY A 53 -13.25 17.79 -16.63
CA GLY A 53 -13.93 19.06 -16.32
C GLY A 53 -15.44 18.98 -16.09
N VAL A 54 -16.03 17.78 -16.15
CA VAL A 54 -17.46 17.59 -15.88
C VAL A 54 -17.72 17.45 -14.37
N SER A 55 -18.92 17.83 -13.92
CA SER A 55 -19.38 17.66 -12.55
C SER A 55 -20.27 16.43 -12.42
N TRP A 56 -20.11 15.71 -11.31
CA TRP A 56 -20.94 14.56 -10.94
C TRP A 56 -21.48 14.73 -9.52
#